data_AF-A0A7C5X8D0-F1
#
_entry.id   AF-A0A7C5X8D0-F1
#
_cell.length_a   1.000
_cell.length_b   1.000
_cell.length_c   1.000
_cell.angle_alpha   90.00
_cell.angle_beta   90.00
_cell.angle_gamma   90.00
#
_symmetry.space_group_name_H-M   'P 1'
#
loop_
_entity.id
_entity.type
_entity.pdbx_description
1 polymer ?
#
loop_
_entity_poly.entity_id
_entity_poly.type
_entity_poly.pdbx_seq_one_letter_code
_entity_poly.pdbx_strand_id
1 'polypeptide(L)'
;MSAFLIKSDVACPWSLDVNCLVKNRFDVLVDFVVESLRGGVREVYVMLCDGTTYRITSVPSGRARMVASWLLAQEPFKADLRSILAKYRHVYYLHESGRDISDVRLEGDGLFIFGDHDGLSPEDEELLSRRAVWISLGPLPYMSWQAAVYVAYVLKRQF
;
A
#
# COMPACT_ATOMS: atom_id res chain seq x y z
N MET A 1 -10.44 -10.16 -6.95
CA MET A 1 -8.97 -10.07 -6.99
C MET A 1 -8.58 -8.77 -6.32
N SER A 2 -7.73 -8.82 -5.30
CA SER A 2 -7.52 -7.73 -4.35
C SER A 2 -6.61 -6.64 -4.90
N ALA A 3 -6.78 -5.42 -4.39
CA ALA A 3 -5.93 -4.27 -4.66
C ALA A 3 -5.29 -3.78 -3.37
N PHE A 4 -4.01 -3.43 -3.40
CA PHE A 4 -3.31 -2.85 -2.26
C PHE A 4 -2.98 -1.39 -2.54
N LEU A 5 -2.95 -0.55 -1.50
CA LEU A 5 -2.53 0.83 -1.58
C LEU A 5 -1.57 1.14 -0.44
N ILE A 6 -0.40 1.68 -0.78
CA ILE A 6 0.47 2.34 0.18
C ILE A 6 0.47 3.85 -0.08
N LYS A 7 0.28 4.64 0.98
CA LYS A 7 0.37 6.10 0.92
C LYS A 7 1.55 6.57 1.76
N SER A 8 2.28 7.55 1.25
CA SER A 8 3.38 8.21 1.95
C SER A 8 3.20 9.73 1.88
N ASP A 9 3.29 10.39 3.04
CA ASP A 9 3.25 11.85 3.16
C ASP A 9 4.63 12.50 3.06
N VAL A 10 5.70 11.72 3.07
CA VAL A 10 7.08 12.22 2.98
C VAL A 10 7.77 11.88 1.65
N ALA A 11 7.35 10.80 0.98
CA ALA A 11 7.78 10.50 -0.37
C ALA A 11 7.01 11.39 -1.36
N CYS A 12 7.71 12.32 -1.98
CA CYS A 12 7.17 13.30 -2.94
C CYS A 12 7.84 13.12 -4.30
N PRO A 13 7.19 13.38 -5.44
CA PRO A 13 7.79 13.16 -6.76
C PRO A 13 9.17 13.80 -6.94
N TRP A 14 9.35 15.02 -6.44
CA TRP A 14 10.62 15.76 -6.52
C TRP A 14 11.67 15.34 -5.47
N SER A 15 11.29 14.53 -4.48
CA SER A 15 12.17 14.11 -3.39
C SER A 15 12.75 12.70 -3.58
N LEU A 16 12.22 11.93 -4.54
CA LEU A 16 12.65 10.56 -4.85
C LEU A 16 13.99 10.54 -5.60
N ASP A 17 14.89 9.66 -5.17
CA ASP A 17 16.19 9.42 -5.80
C ASP A 17 16.47 7.92 -5.91
N VAL A 18 16.57 7.42 -7.15
CA VAL A 18 16.88 6.01 -7.43
C VAL A 18 18.29 5.60 -7.00
N ASN A 19 19.19 6.56 -6.76
CA ASN A 19 20.53 6.31 -6.25
C ASN A 19 20.57 6.26 -4.71
N CYS A 20 19.52 6.74 -4.04
CA CYS A 20 19.43 6.80 -2.59
C CYS A 20 18.00 6.43 -2.11
N LEU A 21 17.62 5.17 -2.29
CA LEU A 21 16.25 4.69 -2.01
C LEU A 21 15.82 4.87 -0.55
N VAL A 22 16.75 4.87 0.40
CA VAL A 22 16.44 5.03 1.83
C VAL A 22 15.92 6.46 2.13
N LYS A 23 16.26 7.44 1.29
CA LYS A 23 15.75 8.81 1.43
C LYS A 23 14.23 8.82 1.26
N ASN A 24 13.54 9.38 2.26
CA ASN A 24 12.08 9.38 2.35
C ASN A 24 11.46 7.99 2.25
N ARG A 25 12.24 6.96 2.60
CA ARG A 25 11.84 5.56 2.67
C ARG A 25 11.24 5.03 1.36
N PHE A 26 11.77 5.48 0.21
CA PHE A 26 11.35 4.97 -1.09
C PHE A 26 11.64 3.47 -1.26
N ASP A 27 12.66 2.95 -0.58
CA ASP A 27 12.93 1.52 -0.43
C ASP A 27 11.70 0.75 0.08
N VAL A 28 11.01 1.27 1.10
CA VAL A 28 9.78 0.66 1.66
C VAL A 28 8.67 0.60 0.61
N LEU A 29 8.47 1.66 -0.18
CA LEU A 29 7.45 1.69 -1.22
C LEU A 29 7.76 0.70 -2.35
N VAL A 30 9.03 0.59 -2.74
CA VAL A 30 9.49 -0.35 -3.78
C VAL A 30 9.30 -1.79 -3.31
N ASP A 31 9.75 -2.12 -2.10
CA ASP A 31 9.59 -3.45 -1.52
C ASP A 31 8.11 -3.80 -1.34
N PHE A 32 7.28 -2.84 -0.92
CA PHE A 32 5.83 -3.02 -0.82
C PHE A 32 5.21 -3.44 -2.15
N VAL A 33 5.54 -2.75 -3.25
CA VAL A 33 5.03 -3.08 -4.58
C VAL A 33 5.49 -4.48 -5.02
N VAL A 34 6.78 -4.77 -4.88
CA VAL A 34 7.36 -6.05 -5.31
C VAL A 34 6.73 -7.21 -4.55
N GLU A 35 6.69 -7.11 -3.23
CA GLU A 35 6.24 -8.20 -2.38
C GLU A 35 4.71 -8.40 -2.45
N SER A 36 3.93 -7.33 -2.61
CA SER A 36 2.48 -7.44 -2.85
C SER A 36 2.16 -8.20 -4.13
N LEU A 37 2.81 -7.84 -5.25
CA LEU A 37 2.58 -8.48 -6.54
C LEU A 37 3.07 -9.94 -6.56
N ARG A 38 4.21 -10.23 -5.91
CA ARG A 38 4.68 -11.61 -5.69
C ARG A 38 3.72 -12.43 -4.84
N GLY A 39 3.05 -11.79 -3.88
CA GLY A 39 1.99 -12.37 -3.06
C GLY A 39 0.70 -12.70 -3.83
N GLY A 40 0.59 -12.29 -5.11
CA GLY A 40 -0.58 -12.52 -5.95
C GLY A 40 -1.64 -11.42 -5.88
N VAL A 41 -1.33 -10.27 -5.28
CA VAL A 41 -2.17 -9.07 -5.36
C VAL A 41 -2.25 -8.61 -6.82
N ARG A 42 -3.45 -8.25 -7.29
CA ARG A 42 -3.67 -7.93 -8.71
C ARG A 42 -3.10 -6.57 -9.10
N GLU A 43 -3.24 -5.59 -8.22
CA GLU A 43 -2.77 -4.25 -8.48
C GLU A 43 -2.37 -3.55 -7.18
N VAL A 44 -1.38 -2.68 -7.31
CA VAL A 44 -0.83 -1.89 -6.21
C VAL A 44 -0.89 -0.42 -6.58
N TYR A 45 -1.46 0.39 -5.69
CA TYR A 45 -1.39 1.84 -5.75
C TYR A 45 -0.27 2.33 -4.85
N VAL A 46 0.58 3.20 -5.39
CA VAL A 46 1.58 3.96 -4.61
C VAL A 46 1.20 5.42 -4.69
N MET A 47 0.70 5.98 -3.60
CA MET A 47 0.28 7.38 -3.50
C MET A 47 1.34 8.19 -2.77
N LEU A 48 1.88 9.20 -3.45
CA LEU A 48 2.88 10.13 -2.92
C LEU A 48 2.22 11.36 -2.28
N CYS A 49 3.03 12.15 -1.57
CA CYS A 49 2.60 13.25 -0.70
C CYS A 49 1.71 14.31 -1.36
N ASP A 50 1.80 14.48 -2.68
CA ASP A 50 1.08 15.50 -3.45
C ASP A 50 -0.06 14.90 -4.32
N GLY A 51 -0.48 13.67 -4.00
CA GLY A 51 -1.50 12.92 -4.73
C GLY A 51 -1.01 12.30 -6.04
N THR A 52 0.28 12.42 -6.38
CA THR A 52 0.85 11.65 -7.49
C THR A 52 0.76 10.17 -7.17
N THR A 53 -0.01 9.45 -7.99
CA THR A 53 -0.32 8.05 -7.76
C THR A 53 0.12 7.19 -8.93
N TYR A 54 0.83 6.11 -8.63
CA TYR A 54 1.16 5.07 -9.59
C TYR A 54 0.24 3.88 -9.38
N ARG A 55 -0.27 3.30 -10.47
CA ARG A 55 -1.01 2.03 -10.45
C ARG A 55 -0.18 0.97 -11.14
N ILE A 56 0.27 -0.02 -10.37
CA ILE A 56 1.22 -1.03 -10.80
C ILE A 56 0.55 -2.40 -10.78
N THR A 57 0.64 -3.13 -11.89
CA THR A 57 0.07 -4.48 -12.04
C THR A 57 1.12 -5.56 -12.28
N SER A 58 2.37 -5.16 -12.53
CA SER A 58 3.51 -6.05 -12.70
C SER A 58 4.79 -5.31 -12.33
N VAL A 59 5.86 -6.04 -12.04
CA VAL A 59 7.19 -5.47 -11.82
C VAL A 59 8.24 -6.28 -12.57
N PRO A 60 9.30 -5.65 -13.08
CA PRO A 60 10.43 -6.39 -13.64
C PRO A 60 11.13 -7.19 -12.55
N SER A 61 11.76 -8.30 -12.96
CA SER A 61 12.71 -9.00 -12.09
C SER A 61 14.00 -8.20 -12.03
N GLY A 62 14.55 -7.98 -10.82
CA GLY A 62 15.79 -7.24 -10.67
C GLY A 62 16.05 -6.79 -9.24
N ARG A 63 17.11 -6.00 -9.07
CA ARG A 63 17.44 -5.33 -7.80
C ARG A 63 16.50 -4.15 -7.55
N ALA A 64 16.31 -3.76 -6.29
CA ALA A 64 15.44 -2.66 -5.88
C ALA A 64 15.63 -1.37 -6.72
N ARG A 65 16.88 -0.96 -6.99
CA ARG A 65 17.17 0.23 -7.82
C ARG A 65 16.60 0.15 -9.24
N MET A 66 16.63 -1.03 -9.87
CA MET A 66 16.06 -1.22 -11.20
C MET A 66 14.53 -1.12 -11.16
N VAL A 67 13.90 -1.73 -10.16
CA VAL A 67 12.45 -1.65 -9.95
C VAL A 67 12.04 -0.21 -9.66
N ALA A 68 12.80 0.51 -8.83
CA ALA A 68 12.57 1.92 -8.51
C ALA A 68 12.63 2.79 -9.77
N SER A 69 13.69 2.65 -10.58
CA SER A 69 13.80 3.37 -11.86
C SER A 69 12.66 3.03 -12.82
N TRP A 70 12.26 1.76 -12.87
CA TRP A 70 11.12 1.33 -13.69
C TRP A 70 9.79 1.90 -13.20
N LEU A 71 9.55 1.93 -11.89
CA LEU A 71 8.34 2.48 -11.27
C LEU A 71 8.19 3.96 -11.60
N LEU A 72 9.26 4.75 -11.45
CA LEU A 72 9.24 6.18 -11.76
C LEU A 72 9.13 6.48 -13.27
N ALA A 73 9.39 5.49 -14.13
CA ALA A 73 9.16 5.61 -15.57
C ALA A 73 7.72 5.27 -15.98
N GLN A 74 6.90 4.74 -15.08
CA GLN A 74 5.47 4.52 -15.35
C GLN A 74 4.72 5.85 -15.35
N GLU A 75 3.63 5.93 -16.11
CA GLU A 75 2.78 7.12 -16.15
C GLU A 75 2.00 7.26 -14.83
N PRO A 76 2.25 8.32 -14.03
CA PRO A 76 1.44 8.58 -12.84
C PRO A 76 0.16 9.32 -13.22
N PHE A 77 -0.80 9.32 -12.30
CA PHE A 77 -1.98 10.18 -12.37
C PHE A 77 -2.18 10.91 -11.04
N LYS A 78 -2.90 12.03 -11.08
CA LYS A 78 -3.31 12.74 -9.86
C LYS A 78 -4.56 12.11 -9.27
N ALA A 79 -4.52 11.81 -7.99
CA ALA A 79 -5.66 11.30 -7.23
C ALA A 79 -5.54 11.71 -5.76
N ASP A 80 -6.71 11.87 -5.14
CA ASP A 80 -6.83 11.87 -3.68
C ASP A 80 -7.27 10.48 -3.20
N LEU A 81 -7.11 10.21 -1.90
CA LEU A 81 -7.50 8.92 -1.30
C LEU A 81 -8.99 8.62 -1.53
N ARG A 82 -9.88 9.61 -1.36
CA ARG A 82 -11.34 9.46 -1.53
C ARG A 82 -11.71 8.91 -2.91
N SER A 83 -11.07 9.41 -3.96
CA SER A 83 -11.30 9.02 -5.35
C SER A 83 -10.94 7.56 -5.63
N ILE A 84 -9.94 7.02 -4.91
CA ILE A 84 -9.59 5.60 -5.00
C ILE A 84 -10.56 4.77 -4.16
N LEU A 85 -10.86 5.19 -2.93
CA LEU A 85 -11.83 4.50 -2.05
C LEU A 85 -13.20 4.31 -2.70
N ALA A 86 -13.66 5.30 -3.49
CA ALA A 86 -14.94 5.26 -4.18
C ALA A 86 -15.06 4.11 -5.19
N LYS A 87 -13.94 3.55 -5.67
CA LYS A 87 -13.92 2.47 -6.66
C LYS A 87 -14.13 1.08 -6.07
N TYR A 88 -14.00 0.93 -4.76
CA TYR A 88 -14.01 -0.38 -4.08
C TYR A 88 -15.17 -0.49 -3.13
N ARG A 89 -15.94 -1.57 -3.20
CA ARG A 89 -17.02 -1.83 -2.25
C ARG A 89 -16.47 -2.08 -0.84
N HIS A 90 -15.46 -2.96 -0.76
CA HIS A 90 -14.82 -3.38 0.48
C HIS A 90 -13.46 -2.70 0.63
N VAL A 91 -13.24 -2.06 1.77
CA VAL A 91 -12.00 -1.34 2.09
C VAL A 91 -11.54 -1.78 3.48
N TYR A 92 -10.26 -2.09 3.60
CA TYR A 92 -9.61 -2.49 4.82
C TYR A 92 -8.41 -1.58 5.07
N TYR A 93 -8.29 -1.04 6.28
CA TYR A 93 -7.14 -0.24 6.69
C TYR A 93 -6.32 -1.02 7.70
N LEU A 94 -5.04 -1.23 7.42
CA LEU A 94 -4.14 -1.90 8.33
C LEU A 94 -3.60 -0.93 9.36
N HIS A 95 -3.91 -1.18 10.63
CA HIS A 95 -3.49 -0.37 11.77
C HIS A 95 -3.43 -1.23 13.04
N GLU A 96 -2.49 -0.97 13.94
CA GLU A 96 -2.22 -1.78 15.15
C GLU A 96 -3.46 -1.86 16.05
N SER A 97 -4.21 -0.76 16.17
CA SER A 97 -5.47 -0.68 16.92
C SER A 97 -6.70 -1.25 16.21
N GLY A 98 -6.54 -1.86 15.03
CA GLY A 98 -7.62 -2.53 14.30
C GLY A 98 -8.06 -3.84 14.95
N ARG A 99 -9.14 -4.44 14.43
CA ARG A 99 -9.55 -5.80 14.83
C ARG A 99 -8.56 -6.82 14.29
N ASP A 100 -8.28 -7.89 15.04
CA ASP A 100 -7.40 -8.94 14.53
C ASP A 100 -7.91 -9.44 13.16
N ILE A 101 -7.00 -9.51 12.19
CA ILE A 101 -7.32 -9.95 10.83
C ILE A 101 -7.92 -11.36 10.80
N SER A 102 -7.64 -12.22 11.78
CA SER A 102 -8.25 -13.55 11.89
C SER A 102 -9.75 -13.51 12.14
N ASP A 103 -10.23 -12.43 12.75
CA ASP A 103 -11.63 -12.27 13.17
C ASP A 103 -12.48 -11.56 12.12
N VAL A 104 -11.86 -11.12 11.02
CA VAL A 104 -12.52 -10.36 9.96
C VAL A 104 -12.61 -11.22 8.70
N ARG A 105 -13.83 -11.37 8.19
CA ARG A 105 -14.06 -11.95 6.86
C ARG A 105 -13.59 -10.95 5.80
N LEU A 106 -12.52 -11.29 5.10
CA LEU A 106 -11.97 -10.48 4.02
C LEU A 106 -12.67 -10.81 2.71
N GLU A 107 -12.79 -9.81 1.85
CA GLU A 107 -13.35 -9.97 0.51
C GLU A 107 -12.22 -9.92 -0.53
N GLY A 108 -12.20 -10.91 -1.41
CA GLY A 108 -11.11 -11.12 -2.36
C GLY A 108 -10.99 -10.04 -3.45
N ASP A 109 -11.95 -9.13 -3.57
CA ASP A 109 -11.92 -7.94 -4.44
C ASP A 109 -11.77 -6.62 -3.67
N GLY A 110 -11.45 -6.70 -2.37
CA GLY A 110 -11.26 -5.54 -1.51
C GLY A 110 -9.98 -4.74 -1.79
N LEU A 111 -10.01 -3.48 -1.35
CA LEU A 111 -8.86 -2.60 -1.26
C LEU A 111 -8.25 -2.66 0.15
N PHE A 112 -6.95 -2.90 0.24
CA PHE A 112 -6.19 -2.95 1.49
C PHE A 112 -5.22 -1.77 1.56
N ILE A 113 -5.31 -0.98 2.61
CA ILE A 113 -4.62 0.31 2.75
C ILE A 113 -3.57 0.22 3.84
N PHE A 114 -2.39 0.74 3.52
CA PHE A 114 -1.22 0.74 4.37
C PHE A 114 -0.65 2.17 4.42
N GLY A 115 -0.29 2.62 5.61
CA GLY A 115 0.60 3.76 5.76
C GLY A 115 2.04 3.38 5.40
N ASP A 116 2.90 4.38 5.26
CA ASP A 116 4.33 4.16 5.20
C ASP A 116 4.91 3.96 6.62
N HIS A 117 6.14 4.40 6.86
CA HIS A 117 6.80 4.30 8.16
C HIS A 117 6.28 5.29 9.21
N ASP A 118 5.64 6.38 8.81
CA ASP A 118 5.04 7.36 9.71
C ASP A 118 3.53 7.13 9.91
N GLY A 119 2.96 6.19 9.14
CA GLY A 119 1.52 5.89 9.16
C GLY A 119 0.74 6.74 8.15
N LEU A 120 -0.54 6.98 8.45
CA LEU A 120 -1.38 7.91 7.68
C LEU A 120 -1.63 9.18 8.48
N SER A 121 -1.90 10.28 7.77
CA SER A 121 -2.29 11.53 8.42
C SER A 121 -3.61 11.36 9.20
N PRO A 122 -3.83 12.14 10.29
CA PRO A 122 -5.10 12.14 11.01
C PRO A 122 -6.33 12.44 10.14
N GLU A 123 -6.16 13.23 9.07
CA GLU A 123 -7.23 13.52 8.11
C GLU A 123 -7.62 12.27 7.30
N ASP A 124 -6.63 11.50 6.84
CA ASP A 124 -6.87 10.24 6.14
C ASP A 124 -7.47 9.19 7.08
N GLU A 125 -7.01 9.11 8.32
CA GLU A 125 -7.58 8.19 9.31
C GLU A 125 -9.04 8.54 9.65
N GLU A 126 -9.38 9.81 9.76
CA GLU A 126 -10.77 10.26 9.96
C GLU A 126 -11.64 9.95 8.73
N LEU A 127 -11.09 10.00 7.53
CA LEU A 127 -11.78 9.52 6.33
C LEU A 127 -12.00 8.00 6.38
N LEU A 128 -10.97 7.24 6.77
CA LEU A 128 -11.00 5.78 6.80
C LEU A 128 -11.86 5.22 7.92
N SER A 129 -11.98 5.90 9.06
CA SER A 129 -12.87 5.51 10.18
C SER A 129 -14.33 5.35 9.75
N ARG A 130 -14.73 6.08 8.70
CA ARG A 130 -16.09 6.07 8.14
C ARG A 130 -16.27 5.11 6.98
N ARG A 131 -15.17 4.63 6.36
CA ARG A 131 -15.21 3.95 5.05
C ARG A 131 -14.57 2.57 5.03
N ALA A 132 -13.64 2.31 5.93
CA ALA A 132 -12.83 1.10 5.98
C ALA A 132 -13.11 0.29 7.24
N VAL A 133 -12.93 -1.02 7.15
CA VAL A 133 -12.79 -1.88 8.32
C VAL A 133 -11.33 -1.82 8.75
N TRP A 134 -11.09 -1.38 9.98
CA TRP A 134 -9.73 -1.36 10.53
C TRP A 134 -9.35 -2.77 10.97
N ILE A 135 -8.24 -3.26 10.44
CA ILE A 135 -7.70 -4.60 10.68
C ILE A 135 -6.27 -4.48 11.24
N SER A 136 -5.88 -5.45 12.06
CA SER A 136 -4.59 -5.49 12.75
C SER A 136 -3.91 -6.84 12.55
N LEU A 137 -2.58 -6.83 12.53
CA LEU A 137 -1.73 -8.04 12.58
C LEU A 137 -1.20 -8.29 14.00
N GLY A 138 -1.73 -7.56 14.99
CA GLY A 138 -1.24 -7.51 16.35
C GLY A 138 -0.74 -6.12 16.76
N PRO A 139 -0.32 -5.95 18.02
CA PRO A 139 0.00 -4.65 18.60
C PRO A 139 1.40 -4.11 18.23
N LEU A 140 2.21 -4.90 17.51
CA LEU A 140 3.57 -4.50 17.13
C LEU A 140 3.54 -3.85 15.75
N PRO A 141 4.26 -2.73 15.57
CA PRO A 141 4.40 -2.12 14.25
C PRO A 141 5.28 -3.01 13.35
N TYR A 142 4.82 -3.22 12.13
CA TYR A 142 5.55 -3.94 11.08
C TYR A 142 5.94 -2.98 9.96
N MET A 143 7.01 -3.29 9.22
CA MET A 143 7.24 -2.60 7.95
C MET A 143 6.07 -2.90 7.00
N SER A 144 5.56 -1.89 6.30
CA SER A 144 4.37 -2.01 5.47
C SER A 144 4.49 -3.14 4.42
N TRP A 145 5.68 -3.37 3.88
CA TRP A 145 5.93 -4.47 2.94
C TRP A 145 5.83 -5.86 3.59
N GLN A 146 6.26 -6.02 4.85
CA GLN A 146 6.10 -7.28 5.59
C GLN A 146 4.63 -7.55 5.86
N ALA A 147 3.92 -6.50 6.26
CA ALA A 147 2.50 -6.57 6.50
C ALA A 147 1.72 -6.92 5.22
N ALA A 148 2.12 -6.35 4.07
CA ALA A 148 1.55 -6.67 2.77
C ALA A 148 1.71 -8.16 2.41
N VAL A 149 2.91 -8.73 2.62
CA VAL A 149 3.15 -10.17 2.41
C VAL A 149 2.20 -11.00 3.25
N TYR A 150 2.04 -10.66 4.54
CA TYR A 150 1.18 -11.41 5.43
C TYR A 150 -0.29 -11.30 5.04
N VAL A 151 -0.78 -10.10 4.72
CA VAL A 151 -2.16 -9.91 4.24
C VAL A 151 -2.40 -10.69 2.94
N ALA A 152 -1.47 -10.65 2.00
CA ALA A 152 -1.57 -11.42 0.75
C ALA A 152 -1.62 -12.94 1.01
N TYR A 153 -0.81 -13.44 1.95
CA TYR A 153 -0.86 -14.84 2.39
C TYR A 153 -2.22 -15.21 3.01
N VAL A 154 -2.78 -14.37 3.88
CA VAL A 154 -4.10 -14.59 4.47
C VAL A 154 -5.18 -14.65 3.39
N LEU A 155 -5.16 -13.72 2.43
CA LEU A 155 -6.11 -13.70 1.30
C LEU A 155 -6.04 -14.98 0.47
N LYS A 156 -4.83 -15.45 0.14
CA LYS A 156 -4.62 -16.69 -0.62
C LYS A 156 -5.09 -17.95 0.12
N ARG A 157 -5.23 -17.91 1.44
CA ARG A 157 -5.79 -19.02 2.22
C ARG A 157 -7.32 -19.02 2.27
N GLN A 158 -7.94 -17.88 2.01
CA GLN A 158 -9.40 -17.72 2.03
C GLN A 158 -10.03 -17.92 0.65
N PHE A 159 -9.26 -17.77 -0.44
CA PHE A 159 -9.70 -17.83 -1.84
C PHE A 159 -8.70 -18.59 -2.71
#